data_AF-A0A6N2N0U7-F1
#
_entry.id   AF-A0A6N2N0U7-F1
#
_cell.length_a   1.000
_cell.length_b   1.000
_cell.length_c   1.000
_cell.angle_alpha   90.00
_cell.angle_beta   90.00
_cell.angle_gamma   90.00
#
_symmetry.space_group_name_H-M   'P 1'
#
loop_
_entity.id
_entity.type
_entity.pdbx_description
1 polymer ?
#
loop_
_entity_poly.entity_id
_entity_poly.type
_entity_poly.pdbx_seq_one_letter_code
_entity_poly.pdbx_strand_id
1 'polypeptide(L)'
;MWSSFWRSRDRFSLDELRYFIDQLQKVQIVNNVNKDFVIEALRSISELITYGDQHDSNYFEFFMERQVMGEFVRILKVSRTVSISRQLLQTMSIMIQNLKSEHAI
;
A
#
# COMPACT_ATOMS: atom_id res chain seq x y z
N MET A 1 -4.35 -19.21 4.86
CA MET A 1 -5.16 -18.80 6.03
C MET A 1 -5.33 -17.29 6.18
N TRP A 2 -4.84 -16.44 5.27
CA TRP A 2 -5.05 -15.00 5.37
C TRP A 2 -6.39 -14.53 4.78
N SER A 3 -6.96 -15.27 3.81
CA SER A 3 -8.25 -14.98 3.17
C SER A 3 -9.45 -14.87 4.14
N SER A 4 -9.35 -15.44 5.34
CA SER A 4 -10.43 -15.42 6.34
C SER A 4 -10.47 -14.15 7.19
N PHE A 5 -9.38 -13.37 7.27
CA PHE A 5 -9.36 -12.12 8.05
C PHE A 5 -10.09 -10.97 7.32
N TRP A 6 -10.28 -11.10 6.00
CA TRP A 6 -10.78 -10.05 5.10
C TRP A 6 -12.31 -10.03 4.92
N ARG A 7 -13.05 -10.89 5.61
CA ARG A 7 -14.46 -11.16 5.26
C ARG A 7 -15.50 -10.22 5.87
N SER A 8 -15.13 -9.29 6.75
CA SER A 8 -16.10 -8.46 7.50
C SER A 8 -15.91 -6.95 7.44
N ARG A 9 -14.83 -6.45 6.80
CA ARG A 9 -14.61 -5.01 6.63
C ARG A 9 -14.98 -4.60 5.22
N ASP A 10 -15.50 -3.39 5.08
CA ASP A 10 -15.66 -2.78 3.77
C ASP A 10 -14.28 -2.68 3.11
N ARG A 11 -14.08 -3.52 2.10
CA ARG A 11 -12.78 -3.81 1.46
C ARG A 11 -12.14 -2.55 0.85
N PHE A 12 -12.95 -1.53 0.61
CA PHE A 12 -12.54 -0.28 -0.03
C PHE A 12 -12.90 0.92 0.85
N SER A 13 -12.40 0.90 2.09
CA SER A 13 -12.58 2.00 3.04
C SER A 13 -11.24 2.69 3.39
N LEU A 14 -11.30 4.00 3.70
CA LEU A 14 -10.15 4.75 4.21
C LEU A 14 -9.61 4.17 5.51
N ASP A 15 -10.46 3.57 6.34
CA ASP A 15 -10.06 2.89 7.58
C ASP A 15 -9.18 1.67 7.30
N GLU A 16 -9.46 0.94 6.22
CA GLU A 16 -8.63 -0.18 5.81
C GLU A 16 -7.28 0.29 5.26
N LEU A 17 -7.27 1.37 4.45
CA LEU A 17 -6.03 2.00 3.99
C LEU A 17 -5.16 2.45 5.17
N ARG A 18 -5.77 3.12 6.16
CA ARG A 18 -5.12 3.53 7.40
C ARG A 18 -4.54 2.34 8.15
N TYR A 19 -5.34 1.27 8.33
CA TYR A 19 -4.89 0.06 9.01
C TYR A 19 -3.65 -0.53 8.34
N PHE A 20 -3.63 -0.67 7.01
CA PHE A 20 -2.49 -1.24 6.30
C PHE A 20 -1.22 -0.39 6.45
N ILE A 21 -1.33 0.92 6.30
CA ILE A 21 -0.19 1.83 6.48
C ILE A 21 0.33 1.74 7.92
N ASP A 22 -0.56 1.72 8.92
CA ASP A 22 -0.17 1.58 10.33
C ASP A 22 0.56 0.25 10.60
N GLN A 23 0.13 -0.85 9.97
CA GLN A 23 0.84 -2.12 10.11
C GLN A 23 2.20 -2.09 9.38
N LEU A 24 2.26 -1.50 8.19
CA LEU A 24 3.50 -1.38 7.43
C LEU A 24 4.55 -0.57 8.20
N GLN A 25 4.14 0.50 8.88
CA GLN A 25 4.99 1.34 9.72
C GLN A 25 5.62 0.59 10.91
N LYS A 26 4.96 -0.44 11.43
CA LYS A 26 5.49 -1.28 12.53
C LYS A 26 6.58 -2.25 12.07
N VAL A 27 6.71 -2.49 10.76
CA VAL A 27 7.69 -3.45 10.22
C VAL A 27 9.09 -2.84 10.22
N GLN A 28 9.94 -3.20 11.17
CA GLN A 28 11.33 -2.72 11.21
C GLN A 28 12.28 -3.49 10.29
N ILE A 29 12.02 -4.79 10.07
CA ILE A 29 12.83 -5.68 9.22
C ILE A 29 11.88 -6.62 8.47
N VAL A 30 12.10 -6.79 7.17
CA VAL A 30 11.39 -7.82 6.38
C VAL A 30 12.22 -9.10 6.34
N ASN A 31 11.59 -10.23 6.67
CA ASN A 31 12.19 -11.56 6.70
C ASN A 31 11.21 -12.60 6.11
N ASN A 32 11.63 -13.87 6.07
CA ASN A 32 10.81 -14.94 5.49
C ASN A 32 9.49 -15.21 6.22
N VAL A 33 9.34 -14.75 7.47
CA VAL A 33 8.12 -14.93 8.27
C VAL A 33 7.07 -13.87 7.92
N ASN A 34 7.48 -12.61 7.73
CA ASN A 34 6.55 -11.51 7.50
C ASN A 34 6.48 -11.01 6.05
N LYS A 35 7.34 -11.50 5.14
CA LYS A 35 7.39 -11.04 3.74
C LYS A 35 6.04 -11.12 3.02
N ASP A 36 5.28 -12.20 3.24
CA ASP A 36 4.02 -12.41 2.52
C ASP A 36 2.97 -11.40 2.98
N PHE A 37 2.93 -11.12 4.29
CA PHE A 37 2.11 -10.04 4.83
C PHE A 37 2.47 -8.67 4.23
N VAL A 38 3.77 -8.36 4.12
CA VAL A 38 4.22 -7.08 3.53
C VAL A 38 3.81 -7.00 2.06
N ILE A 39 3.95 -8.08 1.29
CA ILE A 39 3.53 -8.14 -0.12
C ILE A 39 2.03 -7.85 -0.24
N GLU A 40 1.20 -8.50 0.58
CA GLU A 40 -0.24 -8.27 0.56
C GLU A 40 -0.60 -6.84 0.98
N ALA A 41 0.01 -6.32 2.05
CA ALA A 41 -0.23 -4.95 2.48
C ALA A 41 0.09 -3.93 1.38
N LEU A 42 1.22 -4.10 0.69
CA LEU A 42 1.61 -3.23 -0.42
C LEU A 42 0.65 -3.32 -1.62
N ARG A 43 0.11 -4.50 -1.89
CA ARG A 43 -0.91 -4.69 -2.94
C ARG A 43 -2.21 -4.02 -2.55
N SER A 44 -2.70 -4.25 -1.33
CA SER A 44 -3.94 -3.66 -0.84
C SER A 44 -3.88 -2.14 -0.79
N ILE A 45 -2.77 -1.55 -0.36
CA ILE A 45 -2.55 -0.09 -0.41
C ILE A 45 -2.67 0.40 -1.86
N SER A 46 -2.03 -0.28 -2.82
CA SER A 46 -2.11 0.06 -4.25
C SER A 46 -3.54 0.02 -4.78
N GLU A 47 -4.27 -1.06 -4.48
CA GLU A 47 -5.66 -1.25 -4.90
C GLU A 47 -6.57 -0.15 -4.31
N LEU A 48 -6.44 0.12 -3.02
CA LEU A 48 -7.22 1.13 -2.31
C LEU A 48 -6.98 2.53 -2.86
N ILE A 49 -5.74 2.91 -3.14
CA ILE A 49 -5.44 4.23 -3.71
C ILE A 49 -5.92 4.30 -5.14
N THR A 50 -5.68 3.27 -5.95
CA THR A 50 -6.01 3.29 -7.38
C THR A 50 -7.52 3.26 -7.63
N TYR A 51 -8.27 2.50 -6.83
CA TYR A 51 -9.71 2.39 -6.93
C TYR A 51 -10.42 3.50 -6.15
N GLY A 52 -9.96 3.80 -4.93
CA GLY A 52 -10.55 4.81 -4.07
C GLY A 52 -10.44 6.22 -4.65
N ASP A 53 -9.28 6.60 -5.18
CA ASP A 53 -9.06 7.93 -5.78
C ASP A 53 -9.95 8.18 -7.01
N GLN A 54 -10.36 7.13 -7.73
CA GLN A 54 -11.31 7.28 -8.85
C GLN A 54 -12.71 7.70 -8.40
N HIS A 55 -13.05 7.53 -7.12
CA HIS A 55 -14.38 7.79 -6.57
C HIS A 55 -14.37 8.90 -5.50
N ASP A 56 -13.25 9.07 -4.78
CA ASP A 56 -13.08 10.03 -3.67
C ASP A 56 -11.62 10.49 -3.56
N SER A 57 -11.38 11.80 -3.73
CA SER A 57 -10.05 12.42 -3.65
C SER A 57 -9.39 12.32 -2.27
N ASN A 58 -10.17 12.06 -1.21
CA ASN A 58 -9.64 11.88 0.15
C ASN A 58 -8.61 10.74 0.24
N TYR A 59 -8.67 9.75 -0.67
CA TYR A 59 -7.68 8.66 -0.72
C TYR A 59 -6.29 9.15 -1.12
N PHE A 60 -6.21 10.03 -2.12
CA PHE A 60 -4.94 10.61 -2.54
C PHE A 60 -4.42 11.66 -1.55
N GLU A 61 -5.31 12.48 -0.98
CA GLU A 61 -4.93 13.39 0.11
C GLU A 61 -4.34 12.62 1.30
N PHE A 62 -5.02 11.57 1.75
CA PHE A 62 -4.53 10.72 2.84
C PHE A 62 -3.19 10.05 2.51
N PHE A 63 -3.01 9.59 1.28
CA PHE A 63 -1.75 9.03 0.80
C PHE A 63 -0.59 10.04 0.92
N MET A 64 -0.84 11.29 0.55
CA MET A 64 0.12 12.38 0.65
C MET A 64 0.43 12.74 2.10
N GLU A 65 -0.60 12.95 2.93
CA GLU A 65 -0.47 13.28 4.36
C GLU A 65 0.33 12.24 5.13
N ARG A 66 0.08 10.95 4.86
CA ARG A 66 0.76 9.82 5.50
C ARG A 66 2.15 9.53 4.93
N GLN A 67 2.61 10.28 3.93
CA GLN A 67 3.89 10.08 3.25
C GLN A 67 4.12 8.63 2.79
N VAL A 68 3.10 8.00 2.20
CA VAL A 68 3.13 6.55 1.89
C VAL A 68 4.24 6.19 0.89
N MET A 69 4.63 7.09 -0.02
CA MET A 69 5.82 6.89 -0.86
C MET A 69 7.11 6.78 -0.03
N GLY A 70 7.24 7.58 1.03
CA GLY A 70 8.33 7.49 1.99
C GLY A 70 8.35 6.13 2.69
N GLU A 71 7.17 5.61 3.03
CA GLU A 71 7.04 4.26 3.60
C GLU A 71 7.44 3.15 2.64
N PHE A 72 7.09 3.26 1.35
CA PHE A 72 7.56 2.32 0.34
C PHE A 72 9.10 2.30 0.25
N VAL A 73 9.73 3.47 0.25
CA VAL A 73 11.20 3.58 0.27
C VAL A 73 11.79 2.98 1.55
N ARG A 74 11.17 3.20 2.72
CA ARG A 74 11.62 2.60 3.97
C ARG A 74 11.56 1.07 3.91
N ILE A 75 10.45 0.51 3.41
CA ILE A 75 10.28 -0.94 3.24
C ILE A 75 11.32 -1.53 2.27
N LEU A 76 11.67 -0.84 1.19
CA LEU A 76 12.78 -1.27 0.33
C LEU A 76 14.10 -1.36 1.11
N LYS A 77 14.41 -0.34 1.91
CA LYS A 77 15.67 -0.29 2.69
C LYS A 77 15.76 -1.37 3.76
N VAL A 78 14.63 -1.73 4.38
CA VAL A 78 14.60 -2.76 5.44
C VAL A 78 14.31 -4.17 4.92
N SER A 79 14.15 -4.33 3.60
CA SER A 79 13.99 -5.63 2.93
C SER A 79 15.32 -6.13 2.37
N ARG A 80 15.56 -7.43 2.54
CA ARG A 80 16.69 -8.14 1.89
C ARG A 80 16.24 -9.06 0.76
N THR A 81 14.96 -9.01 0.39
CA THR A 81 14.36 -9.94 -0.58
C THR A 81 13.90 -9.22 -1.83
N VAL A 82 14.27 -9.78 -3.00
CA VAL A 82 13.91 -9.24 -4.33
C VAL A 82 12.40 -9.24 -4.56
N SER A 83 11.65 -10.15 -3.93
CA SER A 83 10.19 -10.22 -4.05
C SER A 83 9.49 -8.93 -3.59
N ILE A 84 9.98 -8.30 -2.51
CA ILE A 84 9.44 -7.01 -2.04
C ILE A 84 9.74 -5.91 -3.04
N SER A 85 10.97 -5.83 -3.54
CA SER A 85 11.35 -4.83 -4.54
C SER A 85 10.49 -4.96 -5.80
N ARG A 86 10.27 -6.19 -6.27
CA ARG A 86 9.37 -6.46 -7.41
C ARG A 86 7.93 -6.02 -7.12
N GLN A 87 7.38 -6.36 -5.94
CA GLN A 87 6.03 -5.96 -5.58
C GLN A 87 5.89 -4.43 -5.51
N LEU A 88 6.87 -3.73 -4.93
CA LEU A 88 6.85 -2.27 -4.84
C LEU A 88 6.95 -1.61 -6.21
N LEU A 89 7.83 -2.10 -7.09
CA LEU A 89 7.92 -1.59 -8.46
C LEU A 89 6.59 -1.77 -9.21
N GLN A 90 5.93 -2.93 -9.04
CA GLN A 90 4.64 -3.19 -9.65
C GLN A 90 3.54 -2.28 -9.09
N THR A 91 3.45 -2.17 -7.76
CA THR A 91 2.53 -1.26 -7.07
C THR A 91 2.71 0.17 -7.56
N MET A 92 3.95 0.68 -7.58
CA MET A 92 4.24 2.03 -8.08
C MET A 92 3.87 2.21 -9.56
N SER A 93 4.15 1.22 -10.40
CA SER A 93 3.82 1.30 -11.83
C SER A 93 2.31 1.40 -12.05
N ILE A 94 1.52 0.62 -11.31
CA ILE A 94 0.05 0.69 -11.35
C ILE A 94 -0.43 2.06 -10.89
N MET A 95 0.08 2.54 -9.75
CA MET A 95 -0.34 3.84 -9.21
C MET A 95 -0.04 4.97 -10.20
N ILE A 96 1.18 5.04 -10.74
CA ILE A 96 1.58 6.06 -11.72
C ILE A 96 0.71 6.00 -12.97
N GLN A 97 0.41 4.80 -13.50
CA GLN A 97 -0.45 4.64 -14.68
C GLN A 97 -1.91 5.09 -14.41
N ASN A 98 -2.35 5.03 -13.15
CA ASN A 98 -3.72 5.37 -12.77
C ASN A 98 -3.87 6.80 -12.23
N LEU A 99 -2.78 7.53 -12.03
CA LEU A 99 -2.84 8.97 -11.79
C LEU A 99 -3.47 9.63 -13.03
N LYS A 100 -4.76 9.96 -12.92
CA LYS A 100 -5.52 10.72 -13.92
C LYS A 100 -5.85 12.15 -13.47
N SER A 101 -5.38 12.54 -12.29
CA SER A 101 -5.73 13.82 -11.66
C SER A 101 -5.03 14.99 -12.34
N GLU A 102 -5.79 16.02 -12.70
CA GLU A 102 -5.28 17.33 -13.14
C GLU A 102 -4.37 18.01 -12.09
N HIS A 103 -4.43 17.56 -10.82
CA HIS A 103 -3.61 18.06 -9.71
C HIS A 103 -2.22 17.38 -9.58
N ALA A 104 -1.82 16.53 -10.52
CA ALA A 104 -0.53 15.84 -10.49
C ALA A 104 0.67 16.69 -10.97
N ILE A 105 0.50 17.99 -11.19
CA ILE A 105 1.54 18.94 -11.62
C ILE A 105 1.61 20.13 -10.67
#